data_AF-C4YW19-F1
#
_entry.id   AF-C4YW19-F1
#
_cell.length_a   1.000
_cell.length_b   1.000
_cell.length_c   1.000
_cell.angle_alpha   90.00
_cell.angle_beta   90.00
_cell.angle_gamma   90.00
#
_symmetry.space_group_name_H-M   'P 1'
#
loop_
_entity.id
_entity.type
_entity.pdbx_description
1 polymer ?
#
loop_
_entity_poly.entity_id
_entity_poly.type
_entity_poly.pdbx_seq_one_letter_code
_entity_poly.pdbx_strand_id
1 'polypeptide(L)'
;VGEPTCEKEIGDTIKIGRRGSVNFKLNIEGLAGHVAYPHKANNPLPCLIRILNELTNIKFDQGTRPLRKLAYREEFEGDTERRTAAYTSVREDSSTGSTYKLPLEVEFPKRSNEFFQSSNLEVTNIDVGNNTLNIIPASTEAFFNIRFNNLHSAETLAKQVEEIIKQNCKEYKVDYKLEYSSSAESFIQNPRDKIKEFAKVVEHTLKIKPEFSTSGGTSDARFVKKLLSVSRVRFIIRNGT
;
A
#
# COMPACT_ATOMS: atom_id res chain seq x y z
N VAL A 1 -19.58 -6.04 -12.45
CA VAL A 1 -18.37 -6.89 -12.59
C VAL A 1 -18.49 -8.01 -11.58
N GLY A 2 -18.38 -9.24 -12.07
CA GLY A 2 -18.88 -10.50 -11.51
C GLY A 2 -18.17 -11.13 -10.31
N GLU A 3 -17.19 -10.47 -9.69
CA GLU A 3 -16.34 -11.11 -8.67
C GLU A 3 -16.92 -11.07 -7.24
N PRO A 4 -16.69 -12.12 -6.42
CA PRO A 4 -17.16 -12.18 -5.04
C PRO A 4 -16.55 -11.05 -4.20
N THR A 5 -17.40 -10.26 -3.53
CA THR A 5 -16.99 -9.08 -2.74
C THR A 5 -17.00 -9.30 -1.24
N CYS A 6 -17.60 -10.40 -0.77
CA CYS A 6 -17.84 -10.69 0.65
C CYS A 6 -16.61 -11.35 1.31
N GLU A 7 -16.36 -11.08 2.59
CA GLU A 7 -15.21 -11.64 3.31
C GLU A 7 -15.56 -12.88 4.15
N LYS A 8 -16.67 -12.84 4.89
CA LYS A 8 -17.19 -13.86 5.80
C LYS A 8 -18.61 -14.26 5.43
N GLU A 9 -19.51 -13.30 5.27
CA GLU A 9 -20.94 -13.53 5.02
C GLU A 9 -21.44 -12.66 3.87
N ILE A 10 -22.50 -13.12 3.19
CA ILE A 10 -23.05 -12.38 2.05
C ILE A 10 -23.49 -11.00 2.53
N GLY A 11 -22.98 -9.96 1.87
CA GLY A 11 -23.33 -8.57 2.15
C GLY A 11 -22.57 -7.91 3.29
N ASP A 12 -21.58 -8.57 3.87
CA ASP A 12 -20.73 -7.96 4.90
C ASP A 12 -19.84 -6.81 4.37
N THR A 13 -19.55 -6.80 3.07
CA THR A 13 -18.54 -5.91 2.50
C THR A 13 -18.97 -5.33 1.15
N ILE A 14 -18.84 -4.01 1.01
CA ILE A 14 -19.00 -3.28 -0.25
C ILE A 14 -17.63 -2.77 -0.71
N LYS A 15 -17.17 -3.22 -1.89
CA LYS A 15 -15.87 -2.81 -2.43
C LYS A 15 -15.96 -1.45 -3.14
N ILE A 16 -15.42 -0.41 -2.53
CA ILE A 16 -15.43 0.98 -3.03
C ILE A 16 -14.11 1.40 -3.70
N GLY A 17 -13.12 0.52 -3.70
CA GLY A 17 -11.82 0.74 -4.32
C GLY A 17 -11.01 -0.55 -4.39
N ARG A 18 -9.78 -0.45 -4.89
CA ARG A 18 -8.79 -1.54 -4.87
C ARG A 18 -7.38 -0.95 -4.77
N ARG A 19 -6.49 -1.67 -4.10
CA ARG A 19 -5.04 -1.39 -4.12
C ARG A 19 -4.48 -1.57 -5.52
N GLY A 20 -3.43 -0.81 -5.82
CA GLY A 20 -2.58 -1.03 -6.97
C GLY A 20 -1.71 -2.26 -6.76
N SER A 21 -1.07 -2.72 -7.83
CA SER A 21 -0.20 -3.89 -7.81
C SER A 21 0.91 -3.73 -8.85
N VAL A 22 2.15 -3.64 -8.37
CA VAL A 22 3.35 -3.60 -9.20
C VAL A 22 4.19 -4.85 -8.91
N ASN A 23 4.59 -5.53 -9.98
CA ASN A 23 5.46 -6.71 -9.92
C ASN A 23 6.88 -6.30 -10.28
N PHE A 24 7.85 -6.88 -9.59
CA PHE A 24 9.27 -6.68 -9.85
C PHE A 24 9.94 -8.02 -10.13
N LYS A 25 10.90 -7.96 -11.05
CA LYS A 25 11.82 -9.03 -11.38
C LYS A 25 13.23 -8.46 -11.29
N LEU A 26 13.99 -8.93 -10.30
CA LEU A 26 15.36 -8.50 -10.04
C LEU A 26 16.31 -9.64 -10.40
N ASN A 27 17.26 -9.35 -11.27
CA ASN A 27 18.41 -10.20 -11.55
C ASN A 27 19.67 -9.53 -11.03
N ILE A 28 20.48 -10.25 -10.27
CA ILE A 28 21.81 -9.80 -9.81
C ILE A 28 22.85 -10.70 -10.43
N GLU A 29 23.84 -10.09 -11.07
CA GLU A 29 24.93 -10.76 -11.77
C GLU A 29 26.23 -10.63 -10.96
N GLY A 30 26.88 -11.76 -10.76
CA GLY A 30 28.16 -11.90 -10.10
C GLY A 30 29.13 -12.68 -10.97
N LEU A 31 30.07 -13.38 -10.32
CA LEU A 31 31.06 -14.21 -10.98
C LEU A 31 31.11 -15.57 -10.28
N ALA A 32 30.79 -16.63 -11.03
CA ALA A 32 30.85 -17.98 -10.49
C ALA A 32 32.28 -18.41 -10.15
N GLY A 33 32.41 -19.31 -9.18
CA GLY A 33 33.70 -19.90 -8.84
C GLY A 33 33.58 -20.94 -7.74
N HIS A 34 34.66 -21.69 -7.50
CA HIS A 34 34.67 -22.67 -6.42
C HIS A 34 34.72 -21.96 -5.07
N VAL A 35 33.96 -22.46 -4.08
CA VAL A 35 33.88 -21.88 -2.72
C VAL A 35 35.23 -21.84 -1.97
N ALA A 36 36.22 -22.60 -2.43
CA ALA A 36 37.57 -22.64 -1.83
C ALA A 36 38.42 -21.43 -2.24
N TYR A 37 38.03 -20.73 -3.31
CA TYR A 37 38.73 -19.56 -3.84
C TYR A 37 37.77 -18.38 -3.98
N PRO A 38 37.17 -17.89 -2.87
CA PRO A 38 36.15 -16.86 -2.93
C PRO A 38 36.65 -15.54 -3.52
N HIS A 39 37.95 -15.27 -3.41
CA HIS A 39 38.61 -14.10 -4.01
C HIS A 39 38.65 -14.11 -5.55
N LYS A 40 38.34 -15.24 -6.20
CA LYS A 40 38.22 -15.37 -7.67
C LYS A 40 36.77 -15.34 -8.16
N ALA A 41 35.83 -15.21 -7.23
CA ALA A 41 34.40 -15.19 -7.50
C ALA A 41 33.79 -13.89 -6.96
N ASN A 42 32.57 -13.59 -7.36
CA ASN A 42 31.76 -12.55 -6.75
C ASN A 42 30.36 -13.10 -6.54
N ASN A 43 30.04 -13.43 -5.30
CA ASN A 43 28.79 -14.10 -4.97
C ASN A 43 27.64 -13.07 -4.96
N PRO A 44 26.59 -13.22 -5.79
CA PRO A 44 25.46 -12.29 -5.80
C PRO A 44 24.49 -12.49 -4.63
N LEU A 45 24.53 -13.65 -3.94
CA LEU A 45 23.56 -13.99 -2.89
C LEU A 45 23.61 -13.09 -1.65
N PRO A 46 24.79 -12.72 -1.11
CA PRO A 46 24.85 -11.77 0.00
C PRO A 46 24.18 -10.41 -0.33
N CYS A 47 24.39 -9.92 -1.56
CA CYS A 47 23.73 -8.70 -2.04
C CYS A 47 22.21 -8.86 -2.09
N LEU A 48 21.73 -9.97 -2.67
CA LEU A 48 20.29 -10.25 -2.72
C LEU A 48 19.67 -10.32 -1.33
N ILE A 49 20.27 -11.06 -0.40
CA ILE A 49 19.78 -11.22 0.98
C ILE A 49 19.66 -9.86 1.64
N ARG A 50 20.67 -8.99 1.48
CA ARG A 50 20.66 -7.65 2.04
C ARG A 50 19.52 -6.80 1.46
N ILE A 51 19.36 -6.80 0.13
CA ILE A 51 18.28 -6.08 -0.56
C ILE A 51 16.92 -6.56 -0.07
N LEU A 52 16.67 -7.87 -0.06
CA LEU A 52 15.38 -8.42 0.34
C LEU A 52 15.08 -8.13 1.81
N ASN A 53 16.08 -8.19 2.69
CA ASN A 53 15.93 -7.81 4.08
C ASN A 53 15.57 -6.32 4.24
N GLU A 54 16.19 -5.42 3.48
CA GLU A 54 15.83 -4.00 3.52
C GLU A 54 14.40 -3.80 2.99
N LEU A 55 14.09 -4.34 1.80
CA LEU A 55 12.79 -4.20 1.15
C LEU A 55 11.62 -4.72 2.00
N THR A 56 11.77 -5.88 2.64
CA THR A 56 10.73 -6.49 3.49
C THR A 56 10.51 -5.75 4.80
N ASN A 57 11.48 -4.95 5.26
CA ASN A 57 11.37 -4.13 6.47
C ASN A 57 10.88 -2.70 6.20
N ILE A 58 10.66 -2.32 4.94
CA ILE A 58 10.15 -0.99 4.58
C ILE A 58 8.69 -0.87 5.01
N LYS A 59 8.42 0.17 5.81
CA LYS A 59 7.06 0.68 6.01
C LYS A 59 6.79 1.76 4.97
N PHE A 60 6.25 1.36 3.81
CA PHE A 60 5.96 2.29 2.70
C PHE A 60 5.03 3.42 3.13
N ASP A 61 4.02 3.09 3.94
CA ASP A 61 3.09 4.01 4.54
C ASP A 61 2.45 3.41 5.80
N GLN A 62 1.73 4.22 6.56
CA GLN A 62 1.02 3.76 7.77
C GLN A 62 -0.43 3.30 7.49
N GLY A 63 -0.84 3.21 6.22
CA GLY A 63 -2.23 3.00 5.81
C GLY A 63 -3.14 4.09 6.38
N THR A 64 -4.42 3.76 6.56
CA THR A 64 -5.22 4.52 7.52
C THR A 64 -5.03 3.93 8.90
N ARG A 65 -4.64 4.77 9.86
CA ARG A 65 -4.98 4.52 11.27
C ARG A 65 -6.52 4.58 11.33
N PRO A 66 -7.24 3.54 11.80
CA PRO A 66 -8.61 3.76 12.21
C PRO A 66 -8.50 4.80 13.32
N LEU A 67 -8.96 6.02 13.04
CA LEU A 67 -9.15 7.03 14.08
C LEU A 67 -10.09 6.36 15.08
N ARG A 68 -9.54 5.85 16.19
CA ARG A 68 -10.35 5.47 17.34
C ARG A 68 -11.07 6.75 17.74
N LYS A 69 -12.39 6.73 17.51
CA LYS A 69 -13.33 7.86 17.58
C LYS A 69 -13.10 8.92 16.49
N LEU A 70 -13.96 8.90 15.48
CA LEU A 70 -14.53 10.16 14.99
C LEU A 70 -15.10 10.85 16.23
N ALA A 71 -14.45 11.91 16.70
CA ALA A 71 -15.12 12.85 17.59
C ALA A 71 -16.27 13.43 16.79
N TYR A 72 -17.46 12.86 16.94
CA TYR A 72 -18.67 13.49 16.49
C TYR A 72 -18.72 14.86 17.17
N ARG A 73 -19.06 15.87 16.37
CA ARG A 73 -19.12 17.29 16.74
C ARG A 73 -20.31 17.58 17.67
N GLU A 74 -20.68 16.62 18.52
CA GLU A 74 -21.90 16.65 19.35
C GLU A 74 -21.64 16.37 20.84
N GLU A 75 -20.39 16.25 21.29
CA GLU A 75 -20.06 16.33 22.73
C GLU A 75 -19.45 17.71 23.06
N PHE A 76 -20.26 18.75 22.93
CA PHE A 76 -20.05 20.01 23.64
C PHE A 76 -21.42 20.49 24.14
N GLU A 77 -21.86 19.96 25.28
CA GLU A 77 -22.76 20.71 26.16
C GLU A 77 -21.87 21.56 27.08
N GLY A 78 -21.68 22.82 26.71
CA GLY A 78 -20.93 23.78 27.48
C GLY A 78 -21.51 25.17 27.26
N ASP A 79 -21.91 25.80 28.35
CA ASP A 79 -22.55 27.12 28.38
C ASP A 79 -21.71 28.18 27.64
N THR A 80 -22.28 28.74 26.57
CA THR A 80 -21.61 29.68 25.67
C THR A 80 -21.38 31.07 26.25
N GLU A 81 -21.81 31.35 27.48
CA GLU A 81 -21.71 32.70 28.05
C GLU A 81 -20.42 33.00 28.83
N ARG A 82 -19.60 31.99 29.19
CA ARG A 82 -18.33 32.22 29.90
C ARG A 82 -17.14 31.68 29.12
N ARG A 83 -16.46 32.59 28.42
CA ARG A 83 -15.13 32.35 27.84
C ARG A 83 -14.13 31.96 28.93
N THR A 84 -13.96 30.67 29.18
CA THR A 84 -12.80 30.11 29.89
C THR A 84 -12.60 28.67 29.45
N ALA A 85 -11.91 28.47 28.33
CA ALA A 85 -11.27 27.19 28.02
C ALA A 85 -9.83 27.48 27.60
N ALA A 86 -8.91 27.13 28.48
CA ALA A 86 -7.48 27.33 28.32
C ALA A 86 -6.93 26.45 27.18
N TYR A 87 -6.17 27.06 26.29
CA TYR A 87 -5.37 26.36 25.29
C TYR A 87 -4.14 25.74 25.98
N THR A 88 -4.12 24.43 26.22
CA THR A 88 -2.92 23.76 26.74
C THR A 88 -2.25 22.96 25.63
N SER A 89 -1.47 23.66 24.79
CA SER A 89 -0.18 23.23 24.22
C SER A 89 0.22 24.10 23.03
N VAL A 90 0.71 25.30 23.32
CA VAL A 90 1.49 26.12 22.37
C VAL A 90 2.96 25.72 22.56
N ARG A 91 3.66 25.34 21.48
CA ARG A 91 5.13 25.28 21.49
C ARG A 91 5.65 26.60 20.90
N GLU A 92 6.47 27.29 21.67
CA GLU A 92 7.20 28.48 21.23
C GLU A 92 8.47 28.04 20.49
N ASP A 93 8.69 28.58 19.29
CA ASP A 93 9.99 28.53 18.63
C ASP A 93 10.80 29.76 19.07
N SER A 94 11.79 29.53 19.93
CA SER A 94 12.57 30.57 20.62
C SER A 94 13.52 31.36 19.71
N SER A 95 13.49 31.14 18.39
CA SER A 95 14.38 31.80 17.43
C SER A 95 13.79 33.02 16.73
N THR A 96 12.46 33.22 16.76
CA THR A 96 11.80 34.27 15.94
C THR A 96 10.85 35.21 16.68
N GLY A 97 10.52 34.93 17.94
CA GLY A 97 9.70 35.82 18.77
C GLY A 97 8.30 36.16 18.20
N SER A 98 7.79 35.36 17.25
CA SER A 98 6.49 35.60 16.62
C SER A 98 5.48 34.52 17.01
N THR A 99 4.34 34.95 17.55
CA THR A 99 3.18 34.09 17.76
C THR A 99 2.38 34.03 16.46
N TYR A 100 2.65 33.01 15.64
CA TYR A 100 1.82 32.74 14.48
C TYR A 100 0.55 32.01 14.92
N LYS A 101 -0.62 32.59 14.65
CA LYS A 101 -1.85 31.80 14.57
C LYS A 101 -1.61 30.72 13.52
N LEU A 102 -1.65 29.45 13.92
CA LEU A 102 -1.81 28.36 12.96
C LEU A 102 -2.99 28.74 12.05
N PRO A 103 -2.85 28.61 10.72
CA PRO A 103 -3.96 28.86 9.82
C PRO A 103 -5.16 28.05 10.32
N LEU A 104 -6.29 28.73 10.54
CA LEU A 104 -7.59 28.10 10.71
C LEU A 104 -7.79 27.21 9.49
N GLU A 105 -7.66 25.90 9.72
CA GLU A 105 -7.81 24.84 8.73
C GLU A 105 -6.97 25.10 7.45
N VAL A 106 -5.69 24.74 7.50
CA VAL A 106 -5.08 24.21 6.28
C VAL A 106 -5.92 22.97 5.94
N GLU A 107 -6.86 23.11 5.02
CA GLU A 107 -7.45 21.99 4.31
C GLU A 107 -6.30 21.29 3.60
N PHE A 108 -5.67 20.35 4.30
CA PHE A 108 -4.99 19.26 3.62
C PHE A 108 -6.07 18.67 2.72
N PRO A 109 -5.88 18.61 1.39
CA PRO A 109 -6.81 17.89 0.55
C PRO A 109 -6.86 16.49 1.14
N LYS A 110 -7.99 16.13 1.77
CA LYS A 110 -8.22 14.80 2.34
C LYS A 110 -8.19 13.84 1.15
N ARG A 111 -6.99 13.40 0.76
CA ARG A 111 -6.81 12.16 0.03
C ARG A 111 -7.24 11.12 1.06
N SER A 112 -8.52 10.74 1.02
CA SER A 112 -9.13 9.80 1.95
C SER A 112 -8.43 8.45 1.81
N ASN A 113 -7.30 8.29 2.50
CA ASN A 113 -6.68 6.99 2.67
C ASN A 113 -7.60 6.09 3.50
N GLU A 114 -8.60 6.66 4.20
CA GLU A 114 -9.58 6.10 5.16
C GLU A 114 -10.10 4.67 4.90
N PHE A 115 -10.00 4.19 3.68
CA PHE A 115 -10.51 2.88 3.27
C PHE A 115 -9.43 1.91 2.79
N PHE A 116 -8.15 2.30 2.81
CA PHE A 116 -7.01 1.50 2.40
C PHE A 116 -6.20 0.97 3.58
N GLN A 117 -5.78 -0.29 3.42
CA GLN A 117 -4.71 -0.90 4.20
C GLN A 117 -3.36 -0.29 3.82
N SER A 118 -2.35 -0.50 4.67
CA SER A 118 -0.98 -0.13 4.35
C SER A 118 -0.50 -0.83 3.08
N SER A 119 0.38 -0.17 2.32
CA SER A 119 1.07 -0.83 1.22
C SER A 119 1.98 -1.92 1.77
N ASN A 120 2.07 -3.03 1.05
CA ASN A 120 2.78 -4.23 1.51
C ASN A 120 3.56 -4.86 0.36
N LEU A 121 4.77 -5.31 0.66
CA LEU A 121 5.66 -6.03 -0.25
C LEU A 121 5.70 -7.50 0.15
N GLU A 122 5.55 -8.39 -0.82
CA GLU A 122 5.72 -9.83 -0.64
C GLU A 122 6.73 -10.36 -1.65
N VAL A 123 7.71 -11.13 -1.17
CA VAL A 123 8.62 -11.89 -2.03
C VAL A 123 7.90 -13.15 -2.48
N THR A 124 7.76 -13.34 -3.79
CA THR A 124 6.97 -14.41 -4.37
C THR A 124 7.80 -15.57 -4.89
N ASN A 125 9.06 -15.32 -5.27
CA ASN A 125 9.98 -16.36 -5.73
C ASN A 125 11.44 -15.90 -5.59
N ILE A 126 12.35 -16.84 -5.31
CA ILE A 126 13.80 -16.66 -5.38
C ILE A 126 14.37 -17.88 -6.09
N ASP A 127 15.14 -17.66 -7.14
CA ASP A 127 15.84 -18.72 -7.87
C ASP A 127 17.31 -18.35 -8.07
N VAL A 128 18.16 -19.35 -7.97
CA VAL A 128 19.62 -19.25 -8.16
C VAL A 128 20.08 -20.20 -9.27
N GLY A 129 19.28 -21.22 -9.60
CA GLY A 129 19.63 -22.25 -10.58
C GLY A 129 20.89 -23.05 -10.25
N ASN A 130 21.43 -22.93 -9.04
CA ASN A 130 22.66 -23.61 -8.62
C ASN A 130 22.35 -24.81 -7.72
N ASN A 131 22.62 -26.01 -8.24
CA ASN A 131 22.42 -27.28 -7.53
C ASN A 131 23.72 -27.84 -6.92
N THR A 132 24.83 -27.10 -7.00
CA THR A 132 26.15 -27.57 -6.59
C THR A 132 26.60 -26.91 -5.28
N LEU A 133 26.94 -27.72 -4.28
CA LEU A 133 27.23 -27.25 -2.91
C LEU A 133 28.53 -26.45 -2.77
N ASN A 134 29.50 -26.67 -3.66
CA ASN A 134 30.84 -26.07 -3.61
C ASN A 134 31.09 -25.04 -4.72
N ILE A 135 30.05 -24.61 -5.41
CA ILE A 135 30.12 -23.58 -6.46
C ILE A 135 29.34 -22.36 -6.02
N ILE A 136 29.97 -21.19 -6.11
CA ILE A 136 29.35 -19.88 -6.01
C ILE A 136 28.60 -19.61 -7.33
N PRO A 137 27.32 -19.19 -7.30
CA PRO A 137 26.55 -18.96 -8.51
C PRO A 137 27.00 -17.69 -9.25
N ALA A 138 26.80 -17.68 -10.57
CA ALA A 138 27.06 -16.49 -11.40
C ALA A 138 25.94 -15.46 -11.32
N SER A 139 24.73 -15.85 -10.94
CA SER A 139 23.58 -14.95 -10.90
C SER A 139 22.51 -15.45 -9.94
N THR A 140 21.54 -14.58 -9.65
CA THR A 140 20.31 -14.92 -8.93
C THR A 140 19.16 -14.06 -9.41
N GLU A 141 17.96 -14.62 -9.35
CA GLU A 141 16.70 -13.99 -9.73
C GLU A 141 15.75 -13.96 -8.52
N ALA A 142 15.10 -12.83 -8.30
CA ALA A 142 14.07 -12.68 -7.29
C ALA A 142 12.85 -11.95 -7.85
N PHE A 143 11.67 -12.39 -7.41
CA PHE A 143 10.39 -11.81 -7.76
C PHE A 143 9.69 -11.34 -6.50
N PHE A 144 9.12 -10.13 -6.58
CA PHE A 144 8.33 -9.58 -5.48
C PHE A 144 7.22 -8.69 -6.02
N ASN A 145 6.13 -8.61 -5.26
CA ASN A 145 4.96 -7.81 -5.59
C ASN A 145 4.71 -6.78 -4.50
N ILE A 146 4.40 -5.54 -4.88
CA ILE A 146 3.90 -4.53 -3.95
C ILE A 146 2.44 -4.26 -4.24
N ARG A 147 1.59 -4.50 -3.23
CA ARG A 147 0.20 -4.02 -3.22
C ARG A 147 0.15 -2.68 -2.53
N PHE A 148 -0.22 -1.63 -3.26
CA PHE A 148 -0.10 -0.25 -2.77
C PHE A 148 -1.40 0.53 -2.74
N ASN A 149 -1.51 1.48 -1.80
CA ASN A 149 -2.66 2.38 -1.69
C ASN A 149 -2.48 3.66 -2.54
N ASN A 150 -3.35 4.65 -2.36
CA ASN A 150 -3.37 5.89 -3.13
C ASN A 150 -2.30 6.93 -2.71
N LEU A 151 -1.45 6.60 -1.74
CA LEU A 151 -0.27 7.41 -1.40
C LEU A 151 0.89 7.16 -2.35
N HIS A 152 0.84 6.07 -3.11
CA HIS A 152 1.89 5.66 -4.04
C HIS A 152 1.34 5.46 -5.45
N SER A 153 2.23 5.57 -6.43
CA SER A 153 2.07 5.01 -7.78
C SER A 153 3.12 3.94 -8.04
N ALA A 154 2.89 3.08 -9.03
CA ALA A 154 3.88 2.09 -9.45
C ALA A 154 5.23 2.75 -9.79
N GLU A 155 5.22 3.91 -10.43
CA GLU A 155 6.43 4.67 -10.79
C GLU A 155 7.20 5.16 -9.56
N THR A 156 6.51 5.69 -8.54
CA THR A 156 7.19 6.16 -7.30
C THR A 156 7.81 5.00 -6.54
N LEU A 157 7.12 3.86 -6.48
CA LEU A 157 7.63 2.66 -5.80
C LEU A 157 8.79 2.04 -6.56
N ALA A 158 8.73 2.02 -7.90
CA ALA A 158 9.82 1.51 -8.72
C ALA A 158 11.10 2.32 -8.50
N LYS A 159 11.01 3.65 -8.46
CA LYS A 159 12.17 4.51 -8.14
C LYS A 159 12.74 4.23 -6.75
N GLN A 160 11.87 4.15 -5.73
CA GLN A 160 12.31 3.87 -4.36
C GLN A 160 12.99 2.50 -4.24
N VAL A 161 12.44 1.47 -4.87
CA VAL A 161 13.01 0.11 -4.91
C VAL A 161 14.34 0.11 -5.65
N GLU A 162 14.42 0.77 -6.81
CA GLU A 162 15.63 0.84 -7.61
C GLU A 162 16.77 1.56 -6.87
N GLU A 163 16.49 2.62 -6.13
CA GLU A 163 17.50 3.32 -5.31
C GLU A 163 18.15 2.39 -4.28
N ILE A 164 17.34 1.59 -3.59
CA ILE A 164 17.82 0.62 -2.58
C ILE A 164 18.66 -0.46 -3.23
N ILE A 165 18.19 -1.02 -4.35
CA ILE A 165 18.92 -2.04 -5.11
C ILE A 165 20.27 -1.48 -5.57
N LYS A 166 20.27 -0.29 -6.17
CA LYS A 166 21.46 0.37 -6.68
C LYS A 166 22.51 0.61 -5.60
N GLN A 167 22.09 1.07 -4.43
CA GLN A 167 22.99 1.30 -3.29
C GLN A 167 23.69 -0.01 -2.87
N ASN A 168 22.91 -1.07 -2.69
CA ASN A 168 23.41 -2.39 -2.30
C ASN A 168 24.29 -3.00 -3.40
N CYS A 169 23.86 -3.03 -4.65
CA CYS A 169 24.66 -3.60 -5.75
C CYS A 169 26.01 -2.89 -5.91
N LYS A 170 26.06 -1.56 -5.69
CA LYS A 170 27.32 -0.81 -5.68
C LYS A 170 28.24 -1.22 -4.54
N GLU A 171 27.73 -1.47 -3.34
CA GLU A 171 28.51 -1.91 -2.19
C GLU A 171 29.13 -3.29 -2.42
N TYR A 172 28.34 -4.24 -2.94
CA TYR A 172 28.78 -5.60 -3.25
C TYR A 172 29.53 -5.72 -4.58
N LYS A 173 29.62 -4.63 -5.35
CA LYS A 173 30.28 -4.57 -6.68
C LYS A 173 29.73 -5.62 -7.65
N VAL A 174 28.41 -5.78 -7.65
CA VAL A 174 27.67 -6.67 -8.53
C VAL A 174 26.81 -5.85 -9.49
N ASP A 175 26.58 -6.38 -10.69
CA ASP A 175 25.68 -5.77 -11.65
C ASP A 175 24.25 -6.26 -11.40
N TYR A 176 23.26 -5.49 -11.87
CA TYR A 176 21.86 -5.88 -11.74
C TYR A 176 21.02 -5.44 -12.92
N LYS A 177 19.94 -6.19 -13.14
CA LYS A 177 18.85 -5.84 -14.05
C LYS A 177 17.54 -5.88 -13.28
N LEU A 178 16.83 -4.74 -13.26
CA LEU A 178 15.52 -4.62 -12.65
C LEU A 178 14.46 -4.39 -13.73
N GLU A 179 13.46 -5.26 -13.76
CA GLU A 179 12.26 -5.10 -14.58
C GLU A 179 11.05 -4.97 -13.66
N TYR A 180 10.11 -4.09 -14.01
CA TYR A 180 8.85 -3.99 -13.29
C TYR A 180 7.67 -3.80 -14.23
N SER A 181 6.50 -4.27 -13.80
CA SER A 181 5.24 -4.10 -14.52
C SER A 181 4.11 -3.74 -13.56
N SER A 182 3.38 -2.67 -13.87
CA SER A 182 2.16 -2.33 -13.14
C SER A 182 1.01 -3.12 -13.73
N SER A 183 0.40 -3.97 -12.92
CA SER A 183 -0.84 -4.67 -13.28
C SER A 183 -2.07 -3.78 -13.06
N ALA A 184 -1.97 -2.78 -12.18
CA ALA A 184 -2.96 -1.72 -11.98
C ALA A 184 -2.50 -0.66 -10.98
N GLU A 185 -2.98 0.57 -11.20
CA GLU A 185 -2.93 1.64 -10.20
C GLU A 185 -4.05 1.51 -9.15
N SER A 186 -3.78 2.04 -7.96
CA SER A 186 -4.75 2.11 -6.88
C SER A 186 -5.90 3.07 -7.24
N PHE A 187 -7.10 2.76 -6.77
CA PHE A 187 -8.23 3.67 -6.94
C PHE A 187 -9.24 3.54 -5.81
N ILE A 188 -9.86 4.67 -5.50
CA ILE A 188 -10.96 4.77 -4.56
C ILE A 188 -12.09 5.59 -5.17
N GLN A 189 -13.33 5.17 -4.89
CA GLN A 189 -14.52 5.97 -5.12
C GLN A 189 -15.12 6.30 -3.76
N ASN A 190 -15.11 7.58 -3.39
CA ASN A 190 -15.74 8.01 -2.15
C ASN A 190 -17.25 7.65 -2.18
N PRO A 191 -17.80 7.06 -1.11
CA PRO A 191 -19.22 6.70 -1.05
C PRO A 191 -20.11 7.94 -1.22
N ARG A 192 -20.64 8.14 -2.42
CA ARG A 192 -21.70 9.13 -2.70
C ARG A 192 -23.05 8.61 -2.22
N ASP A 193 -24.08 9.45 -2.26
CA ASP A 193 -25.41 9.13 -1.73
C ASP A 193 -25.97 7.80 -2.25
N LYS A 194 -25.80 7.50 -3.55
CA LYS A 194 -26.20 6.22 -4.14
C LYS A 194 -25.49 5.00 -3.54
N ILE A 195 -24.23 5.13 -3.13
CA ILE A 195 -23.47 4.06 -2.47
C ILE A 195 -23.99 3.83 -1.05
N LYS A 196 -24.34 4.90 -0.36
CA LYS A 196 -24.92 4.86 0.99
C LYS A 196 -26.36 4.32 0.96
N GLU A 197 -27.17 4.71 -0.02
CA GLU A 197 -28.51 4.14 -0.24
C GLU A 197 -28.44 2.65 -0.52
N PHE A 198 -27.52 2.22 -1.37
CA PHE A 198 -27.31 0.81 -1.64
C PHE A 198 -26.90 0.04 -0.38
N ALA A 199 -26.00 0.59 0.44
CA ALA A 199 -25.63 0.01 1.73
C ALA A 199 -26.86 -0.16 2.66
N LYS A 200 -27.79 0.80 2.68
CA LYS A 200 -29.04 0.69 3.45
C LYS A 200 -29.95 -0.44 2.94
N VAL A 201 -30.02 -0.63 1.63
CA VAL A 201 -30.81 -1.74 1.03
C VAL A 201 -30.23 -3.10 1.43
N VAL A 202 -28.90 -3.21 1.42
CA VAL A 202 -28.17 -4.41 1.87
C VAL A 202 -28.44 -4.70 3.34
N GLU A 203 -28.30 -3.69 4.19
CA GLU A 203 -28.57 -3.80 5.63
C GLU A 203 -30.02 -4.17 5.91
N HIS A 204 -30.97 -3.58 5.18
CA HIS A 204 -32.39 -3.91 5.30
C HIS A 204 -32.69 -5.37 4.91
N THR A 205 -32.08 -5.85 3.83
CA THR A 205 -32.36 -7.18 3.24
C THR A 205 -31.68 -8.30 4.00
N LEU A 206 -30.41 -8.10 4.36
CA LEU A 206 -29.56 -9.15 4.93
C LEU A 206 -29.39 -9.01 6.45
N LYS A 207 -29.93 -7.93 7.06
CA LYS A 207 -29.79 -7.61 8.48
C LYS A 207 -28.33 -7.51 8.95
N ILE A 208 -27.42 -7.26 8.02
CA ILE A 208 -25.98 -7.09 8.24
C ILE A 208 -25.59 -5.70 7.72
N LYS A 209 -24.92 -4.90 8.54
CA LYS A 209 -24.40 -3.60 8.12
C LYS A 209 -23.11 -3.79 7.29
N PRO A 210 -23.10 -3.44 5.99
CA PRO A 210 -21.92 -3.63 5.15
C PRO A 210 -20.80 -2.65 5.50
N GLU A 211 -19.57 -3.13 5.54
CA GLU A 211 -18.36 -2.30 5.64
C GLU A 211 -17.84 -1.89 4.25
N PHE A 212 -17.40 -0.64 4.12
CA PHE A 212 -16.73 -0.18 2.90
C PHE A 212 -15.26 -0.58 2.91
N SER A 213 -14.83 -1.32 1.89
CA SER A 213 -13.48 -1.89 1.86
C SER A 213 -12.79 -1.71 0.50
N THR A 214 -11.47 -1.67 0.53
CA THR A 214 -10.58 -1.73 -0.65
C THR A 214 -9.69 -2.98 -0.65
N SER A 215 -9.90 -3.90 0.29
CA SER A 215 -9.15 -5.15 0.42
C SER A 215 -9.42 -6.13 -0.75
N GLY A 216 -8.58 -7.15 -0.88
CA GLY A 216 -8.67 -8.19 -1.91
C GLY A 216 -7.75 -7.99 -3.12
N GLY A 217 -7.93 -8.82 -4.15
CA GLY A 217 -7.17 -8.82 -5.40
C GLY A 217 -7.52 -7.67 -6.34
N THR A 218 -7.29 -7.83 -7.64
CA THR A 218 -7.65 -6.83 -8.65
C THR A 218 -8.80 -7.34 -9.54
N SER A 219 -9.67 -6.46 -10.04
CA SER A 219 -10.93 -6.81 -10.71
C SER A 219 -11.07 -6.17 -12.09
N ASP A 220 -11.85 -6.76 -13.00
CA ASP A 220 -12.12 -6.24 -14.37
C ASP A 220 -12.78 -4.84 -14.40
N ALA A 221 -13.26 -4.35 -13.26
CA ALA A 221 -13.78 -2.98 -13.12
C ALA A 221 -12.74 -1.89 -13.47
N ARG A 222 -11.45 -2.26 -13.54
CA ARG A 222 -10.34 -1.37 -13.93
C ARG A 222 -10.43 -0.90 -15.39
N PHE A 223 -10.79 -1.77 -16.32
CA PHE A 223 -10.87 -1.42 -17.75
C PHE A 223 -12.04 -0.47 -18.05
N VAL A 224 -13.10 -0.55 -17.25
CA VAL A 224 -14.34 0.22 -17.48
C VAL A 224 -14.29 1.64 -16.88
N LYS A 225 -13.36 1.93 -15.96
CA LYS A 225 -13.16 3.29 -15.40
C LYS A 225 -12.78 4.32 -16.48
N LYS A 226 -12.05 3.88 -17.51
CA LYS A 226 -11.57 4.76 -18.59
C LYS A 226 -12.68 5.18 -19.57
N LEU A 227 -13.85 4.52 -19.52
CA LEU A 227 -14.92 4.66 -20.51
C LEU A 227 -16.17 5.41 -20.00
N LEU A 228 -16.39 5.58 -18.69
CA LEU A 228 -17.67 6.11 -18.17
C LEU A 228 -17.50 7.00 -16.93
N SER A 229 -18.13 8.19 -16.97
CA SER A 229 -18.17 9.23 -15.94
C SER A 229 -19.18 8.99 -14.80
N VAL A 230 -19.51 7.73 -14.48
CA VAL A 230 -20.60 7.38 -13.55
C VAL A 230 -20.09 6.63 -12.31
N SER A 231 -20.58 7.02 -11.13
CA SER A 231 -20.30 6.41 -9.81
C SER A 231 -20.76 4.94 -9.77
N ARG A 232 -19.94 4.03 -9.22
CA ARG A 232 -20.28 2.59 -9.15
C ARG A 232 -20.16 2.02 -7.73
N VAL A 233 -21.17 1.21 -7.37
CA VAL A 233 -21.18 0.32 -6.20
C VAL A 233 -21.09 -1.12 -6.71
N ARG A 234 -20.39 -1.98 -5.99
CA ARG A 234 -20.26 -3.41 -6.32
C ARG A 234 -20.89 -4.27 -5.23
N PHE A 235 -21.68 -5.25 -5.65
CA PHE A 235 -22.33 -6.22 -4.77
C PHE A 235 -22.62 -7.52 -5.52
N ILE A 236 -22.10 -8.65 -5.03
CA ILE A 236 -22.38 -9.97 -5.60
C ILE A 236 -22.53 -11.02 -4.50
N ILE A 237 -23.55 -11.84 -4.69
CA ILE A 237 -23.97 -12.97 -3.87
C ILE A 237 -23.10 -14.18 -4.24
N ARG A 238 -22.49 -14.84 -3.26
CA ARG A 238 -21.79 -16.11 -3.45
C ARG A 238 -22.84 -17.23 -3.48
N ASN A 239 -22.99 -17.94 -4.60
CA ASN A 239 -23.62 -19.26 -4.58
C ASN A 239 -22.55 -20.24 -4.14
N GLY A 240 -22.73 -20.80 -2.94
CA GLY A 240 -21.91 -21.90 -2.45
C GLY A 240 -22.33 -23.21 -3.09
N THR A 241 -21.35 -23.92 -3.64
CA THR A 241 -21.27 -25.39 -3.62
C THR A 241 -19.96 -25.75 -2.96
#